data_AF-A0A089FQ44-F1
#
_entry.id   AF-A0A089FQ44-F1
#
_cell.length_a   1.000
_cell.length_b   1.000
_cell.length_c   1.000
_cell.angle_alpha   90.00
_cell.angle_beta   90.00
_cell.angle_gamma   90.00
#
_symmetry.space_group_name_H-M   'P 1'
#
loop_
_entity.id
_entity.type
_entity.pdbx_description
1 polymer ?
#
loop_
_entity_poly.entity_id
_entity_poly.type
_entity_poly.pdbx_seq_one_letter_code
_entity_poly.pdbx_strand_id
1 'polypeptide(L)'
;QFATFSEVDTEIGKTLKRYEAFGDGFERFHVNLTKDALQSNDLQKSLKDMDKRCQDRLRDCASSQKDQINDILPFIRNTSSILVHGSGNLLALTIACSIQEHEGVRFYICEGRPARKGYPHGSGEQLLEKVLATPEGMRLKDKLHNYCTIVPDSGVSSVMNSVDFVIMGAYCVTEHGGLVHSTGSLQIAIVAA
;
A
#
# COMPACT_ATOMS: atom_id res chain seq x y z
N GLN A 1 22.26 -18.20 31.10
CA GLN A 1 23.58 -18.03 30.47
C GLN A 1 23.35 -17.20 29.22
N PHE A 2 24.07 -16.09 29.05
CA PHE A 2 23.81 -15.14 27.96
C PHE A 2 23.96 -15.85 26.61
N ALA A 3 22.85 -15.92 25.88
CA ALA A 3 22.87 -16.26 24.48
C ALA A 3 23.61 -15.11 23.76
N THR A 4 24.59 -15.45 22.94
CA THR A 4 25.25 -14.49 22.04
C THR A 4 24.18 -13.77 21.20
N PHE A 5 24.50 -12.58 20.68
CA PHE A 5 23.58 -11.84 19.79
C PHE A 5 22.96 -12.76 18.72
N SER A 6 23.79 -13.63 18.13
CA SER A 6 23.39 -14.60 17.11
C SER A 6 22.37 -15.64 17.61
N GLU A 7 22.50 -16.11 18.86
CA GLU A 7 21.58 -17.09 19.45
C GLU A 7 20.24 -16.44 19.81
N VAL A 8 20.26 -15.19 20.32
CA VAL A 8 19.04 -14.41 20.58
C VAL A 8 18.31 -14.10 19.27
N ASP A 9 19.04 -13.62 18.26
CA ASP A 9 18.51 -13.30 16.93
C ASP A 9 17.86 -14.54 16.28
N THR A 10 18.48 -15.71 16.41
CA THR A 10 17.93 -16.98 15.89
C THR A 10 16.59 -17.35 16.55
N GLU A 11 16.48 -17.23 17.88
CA GLU A 11 15.24 -17.55 18.61
C GLU A 11 14.12 -16.53 18.35
N ILE A 12 14.49 -15.25 18.20
CA ILE A 12 13.59 -14.19 17.79
C ILE A 12 13.07 -14.45 16.36
N GLY A 13 13.96 -14.77 15.42
CA GLY A 13 13.60 -15.09 14.04
C GLY A 13 12.61 -16.25 13.96
N LYS A 14 12.78 -17.31 14.78
CA LYS A 14 11.81 -18.42 14.87
C LYS A 14 10.44 -17.96 15.35
N THR A 15 10.40 -17.16 16.42
CA THR A 15 9.15 -16.66 17.03
C THR A 15 8.41 -15.75 16.06
N LEU A 16 9.15 -14.93 15.33
CA LEU A 16 8.59 -13.90 14.47
C LEU A 16 8.40 -14.35 13.02
N LYS A 17 8.82 -15.56 12.64
CA LYS A 17 8.68 -16.14 11.29
C LYS A 17 7.28 -16.01 10.70
N ARG A 18 6.23 -16.09 11.52
CA ARG A 18 4.83 -15.90 11.09
C ARG A 18 4.53 -14.50 10.54
N TYR A 19 5.38 -13.52 10.79
CA TYR A 19 5.25 -12.14 10.37
C TYR A 19 6.17 -11.78 9.17
N GLU A 20 6.93 -12.73 8.65
CA GLU A 20 7.85 -12.52 7.52
C GLU A 20 7.12 -12.00 6.25
N ALA A 21 5.85 -12.37 6.08
CA ALA A 21 5.01 -11.91 4.98
C ALA A 21 4.76 -10.39 4.94
N PHE A 22 5.11 -9.65 6.01
CA PHE A 22 4.96 -8.19 6.09
C PHE A 22 6.19 -7.41 5.56
N GLY A 23 7.26 -8.08 5.10
CA GLY A 23 8.36 -7.49 4.34
C GLY A 23 9.31 -6.58 5.14
N ASP A 24 9.96 -5.61 4.48
CA ASP A 24 11.05 -4.79 5.05
C ASP A 24 10.68 -4.01 6.33
N GLY A 25 9.40 -3.64 6.50
CA GLY A 25 8.91 -3.00 7.73
C GLY A 25 9.06 -3.92 8.96
N PHE A 26 9.01 -5.23 8.73
CA PHE A 26 9.22 -6.25 9.76
C PHE A 26 10.70 -6.46 10.08
N GLU A 27 11.62 -6.34 9.12
CA GLU A 27 13.07 -6.45 9.39
C GLU A 27 13.57 -5.35 10.32
N ARG A 28 13.11 -4.11 10.12
CA ARG A 28 13.42 -2.99 11.06
C ARG A 28 12.88 -3.26 12.46
N PHE A 29 11.73 -3.92 12.55
CA PHE A 29 11.13 -4.32 13.82
C PHE A 29 11.93 -5.46 14.48
N HIS A 30 12.34 -6.47 13.71
CA HIS A 30 13.17 -7.59 14.14
C HIS A 30 14.48 -7.12 14.79
N VAL A 31 15.20 -6.20 14.14
CA VAL A 31 16.45 -5.64 14.67
C VAL A 31 16.22 -4.86 15.97
N ASN A 32 15.15 -4.07 16.05
CA ASN A 32 14.84 -3.30 17.26
C ASN A 32 14.50 -4.22 18.44
N LEU A 33 13.68 -5.24 18.19
CA LEU A 33 13.31 -6.21 19.22
C LEU A 33 14.50 -7.05 19.70
N THR A 34 15.43 -7.39 18.81
CA THR A 34 16.66 -8.09 19.17
C THR A 34 17.54 -7.25 20.10
N LYS A 35 17.62 -5.93 19.85
CA LYS A 35 18.30 -5.00 20.78
C LYS A 35 17.62 -4.92 22.15
N ASP A 36 16.29 -4.82 22.17
CA ASP A 36 15.51 -4.78 23.42
C ASP A 36 15.68 -6.08 24.23
N ALA A 37 15.71 -7.25 23.57
CA ALA A 37 15.86 -8.55 24.21
C ALA A 37 17.24 -8.74 24.87
N LEU A 38 18.32 -8.20 24.27
CA LEU A 38 19.65 -8.23 24.87
C LEU A 38 19.77 -7.42 26.17
N GLN A 39 18.89 -6.43 26.36
CA GLN A 39 18.83 -5.64 27.58
C GLN A 39 18.00 -6.31 28.68
N SER A 40 17.34 -7.43 28.38
CA SER A 40 16.50 -8.18 29.31
C SER A 40 17.25 -9.38 29.90
N ASN A 41 17.04 -9.62 31.19
CA ASN A 41 17.53 -10.81 31.88
C ASN A 41 16.62 -12.04 31.68
N ASP A 42 15.45 -11.88 31.05
CA ASP A 42 14.46 -12.94 30.82
C ASP A 42 13.99 -12.95 29.36
N LEU A 43 14.61 -13.83 28.57
CA LEU A 43 14.31 -14.01 27.15
C LEU A 43 12.86 -14.46 26.92
N GLN A 44 12.30 -15.33 27.78
CA GLN A 44 10.95 -15.86 27.59
C GLN A 44 9.90 -14.77 27.79
N LYS A 45 10.11 -13.89 28.77
CA LYS A 45 9.29 -12.69 28.93
C LYS A 45 9.42 -11.75 27.72
N SER A 46 10.65 -11.49 27.26
CA SER A 46 10.89 -10.64 26.09
C SER A 46 10.19 -11.15 24.83
N LEU A 47 10.23 -12.45 24.55
CA LEU A 47 9.55 -13.05 23.40
C LEU A 47 8.02 -12.88 23.46
N LYS A 48 7.42 -13.03 24.66
CA LYS A 48 5.98 -12.80 24.85
C LYS A 48 5.59 -11.33 24.64
N ASP A 49 6.38 -10.41 25.20
CA ASP A 49 6.14 -8.98 25.06
C ASP A 49 6.30 -8.53 23.59
N MET A 50 7.27 -9.11 22.87
CA MET A 50 7.46 -8.89 21.44
C MET A 50 6.26 -9.35 20.60
N ASP A 51 5.78 -10.58 20.83
CA ASP A 51 4.63 -11.12 20.09
C ASP A 51 3.39 -10.24 20.29
N LYS A 52 3.16 -9.81 21.54
CA LYS A 52 2.09 -8.86 21.86
C LYS A 52 2.25 -7.55 21.09
N ARG A 53 3.45 -6.96 21.06
CA ARG A 53 3.71 -5.72 20.29
C ARG A 53 3.45 -5.91 18.79
N CYS A 54 3.83 -7.06 18.20
CA CYS A 54 3.50 -7.39 16.81
C CYS A 54 1.98 -7.42 16.59
N GLN A 55 1.25 -8.12 17.45
CA GLN A 55 -0.20 -8.25 17.33
C GLN A 55 -0.92 -6.90 17.49
N ASP A 56 -0.51 -6.09 18.47
CA ASP A 56 -1.02 -4.74 18.69
C ASP A 56 -0.80 -3.89 17.43
N ARG A 57 0.42 -3.93 16.87
CA ARG A 57 0.76 -3.17 15.65
C ARG A 57 -0.04 -3.62 14.44
N LEU A 58 -0.30 -4.91 14.28
CA LEU A 58 -1.14 -5.42 13.19
C LEU A 58 -2.59 -4.92 13.30
N ARG A 59 -3.12 -4.82 14.53
CA ARG A 59 -4.45 -4.23 14.76
C ARG A 59 -4.47 -2.75 14.41
N ASP A 60 -3.45 -2.00 14.80
CA ASP A 60 -3.32 -0.58 14.44
C ASP A 60 -3.22 -0.38 12.91
N CYS A 61 -2.43 -1.22 12.23
CA CYS A 61 -2.31 -1.18 10.77
C CYS A 61 -3.67 -1.44 10.09
N ALA A 62 -4.49 -2.35 10.63
CA ALA A 62 -5.81 -2.63 10.10
C ALA A 62 -6.77 -1.43 10.23
N SER A 63 -6.69 -0.65 11.30
CA SER A 63 -7.49 0.58 11.45
C SER A 63 -6.93 1.77 10.65
N SER A 64 -5.60 1.83 10.45
CA SER A 64 -4.91 2.98 9.83
C SER A 64 -5.33 3.30 8.40
N GLN A 65 -5.96 2.36 7.69
CA GLN A 65 -6.43 2.61 6.33
C GLN A 65 -7.49 3.70 6.30
N LYS A 66 -8.41 3.70 7.27
CA LYS A 66 -9.46 4.73 7.35
C LYS A 66 -8.89 6.11 7.61
N ASP A 67 -7.88 6.19 8.49
CA ASP A 67 -7.20 7.45 8.79
C ASP A 67 -6.53 8.01 7.54
N GLN A 68 -5.82 7.17 6.79
CA GLN A 68 -5.20 7.56 5.52
C GLN A 68 -6.23 8.01 4.45
N ILE A 69 -7.41 7.38 4.42
CA ILE A 69 -8.50 7.84 3.54
C ILE A 69 -9.04 9.20 3.98
N ASN A 70 -9.26 9.40 5.27
CA ASN A 70 -9.73 10.68 5.81
C ASN A 70 -8.71 11.81 5.58
N ASP A 71 -7.41 11.48 5.56
CA ASP A 71 -6.36 12.45 5.28
C ASP A 71 -6.30 12.83 3.79
N ILE A 72 -6.57 11.89 2.86
CA ILE A 72 -6.48 12.17 1.41
C ILE A 72 -7.75 12.77 0.82
N LEU A 73 -8.94 12.41 1.31
CA LEU A 73 -10.23 12.87 0.76
C LEU A 73 -10.34 14.40 0.63
N PRO A 74 -9.88 15.23 1.58
CA PRO A 74 -9.93 16.69 1.46
C PRO A 74 -9.15 17.27 0.26
N PHE A 75 -8.17 16.54 -0.29
CA PHE A 75 -7.41 16.96 -1.46
C PHE A 75 -8.12 16.63 -2.77
N ILE A 76 -9.09 15.71 -2.74
CA ILE A 76 -9.88 15.29 -3.90
C ILE A 76 -11.07 16.24 -4.02
N ARG A 77 -11.16 16.96 -5.13
CA ARG A 77 -12.28 17.87 -5.40
C ARG A 77 -13.36 17.16 -6.21
N ASN A 78 -14.56 17.74 -6.21
CA ASN A 78 -15.69 17.14 -6.90
C ASN A 78 -15.43 16.86 -8.39
N THR A 79 -14.58 17.62 -9.06
CA THR A 79 -14.28 17.46 -10.50
C THR A 79 -12.82 17.06 -10.75
N SER A 80 -12.14 16.48 -9.75
CA SER A 80 -10.74 16.12 -9.90
C SER A 80 -10.55 15.01 -10.94
N SER A 81 -9.58 15.20 -11.83
CA SER A 81 -9.08 14.20 -12.76
C SER A 81 -7.78 13.63 -12.22
N ILE A 82 -7.76 12.35 -11.85
CA ILE A 82 -6.66 11.75 -11.08
C ILE A 82 -6.06 10.59 -11.86
N LEU A 83 -4.74 10.60 -12.06
CA LEU A 83 -4.03 9.44 -12.59
C LEU A 83 -3.66 8.49 -11.45
N VAL A 84 -3.86 7.20 -11.65
CA VAL A 84 -3.57 6.16 -10.65
C VAL A 84 -2.65 5.09 -11.21
N HIS A 85 -1.65 4.69 -10.41
CA HIS A 85 -0.75 3.60 -10.74
C HIS A 85 -0.62 2.59 -9.59
N GLY A 86 -0.70 1.29 -9.93
CA GLY A 86 -0.65 0.18 -8.98
C GLY A 86 -2.03 -0.42 -8.67
N SER A 87 -2.07 -1.40 -7.76
CA SER A 87 -3.28 -2.17 -7.42
C SER A 87 -3.44 -2.46 -5.93
N GLY A 88 -2.98 -1.54 -5.08
CA GLY A 88 -3.06 -1.67 -3.62
C GLY A 88 -4.49 -1.61 -3.08
N ASN A 89 -4.75 -2.27 -1.95
CA ASN A 89 -6.08 -2.25 -1.32
C ASN A 89 -6.45 -0.85 -0.80
N LEU A 90 -5.47 -0.09 -0.31
CA LEU A 90 -5.68 1.30 0.10
C LEU A 90 -6.09 2.17 -1.09
N LEU A 91 -5.41 2.04 -2.25
CA LEU A 91 -5.80 2.73 -3.48
C LEU A 91 -7.23 2.38 -3.91
N ALA A 92 -7.60 1.10 -3.83
CA ALA A 92 -8.94 0.65 -4.16
C ALA A 92 -9.99 1.32 -3.27
N LEU A 93 -9.72 1.38 -1.95
CA LEU A 93 -10.57 2.07 -0.99
C LEU A 93 -10.63 3.58 -1.24
N THR A 94 -9.50 4.22 -1.55
CA THR A 94 -9.44 5.64 -1.92
C THR A 94 -10.36 5.94 -3.09
N ILE A 95 -10.27 5.16 -4.18
CA ILE A 95 -11.12 5.35 -5.36
C ILE A 95 -12.60 5.18 -4.99
N ALA A 96 -12.94 4.11 -4.26
CA ALA A 96 -14.32 3.83 -3.87
C ALA A 96 -14.93 4.96 -3.03
N CYS A 97 -14.23 5.41 -1.98
CA CYS A 97 -14.69 6.50 -1.13
C CYS A 97 -14.77 7.82 -1.91
N SER A 98 -13.78 8.12 -2.75
CA SER A 98 -13.77 9.35 -3.55
C SER A 98 -14.97 9.45 -4.47
N ILE A 99 -15.36 8.36 -5.15
CA ILE A 99 -16.52 8.34 -6.03
C ILE A 99 -17.83 8.55 -5.25
N GLN A 100 -17.91 8.04 -4.02
CA GLN A 100 -19.09 8.24 -3.16
C GLN A 100 -19.23 9.69 -2.70
N GLU A 101 -18.12 10.34 -2.35
CA GLU A 101 -18.11 11.73 -1.87
C GLU A 101 -18.16 12.75 -3.03
N HIS A 102 -17.70 12.38 -4.22
CA HIS A 102 -17.47 13.29 -5.34
C HIS A 102 -17.98 12.72 -6.67
N GLU A 103 -19.21 13.03 -7.05
CA GLU A 103 -19.84 12.47 -8.27
C GLU A 103 -19.15 12.90 -9.58
N GLY A 104 -18.41 14.01 -9.58
CA GLY A 104 -17.69 14.51 -10.76
C GLY A 104 -16.26 13.99 -10.89
N VAL A 105 -15.74 13.23 -9.91
CA VAL A 105 -14.34 12.78 -9.93
C VAL A 105 -14.11 11.81 -11.08
N ARG A 106 -12.91 11.84 -11.68
CA ARG A 106 -12.52 10.92 -12.76
C ARG A 106 -11.14 10.36 -12.47
N PHE A 107 -10.98 9.07 -12.77
CA PHE A 107 -9.75 8.33 -12.55
C PHE A 107 -9.24 7.75 -13.87
N TYR A 108 -8.01 8.10 -14.22
CA TYR A 108 -7.24 7.46 -15.27
C TYR A 108 -6.36 6.40 -14.62
N ILE A 109 -6.63 5.12 -14.90
CA ILE A 109 -5.93 4.00 -14.27
C ILE A 109 -4.88 3.47 -15.25
N CYS A 110 -3.61 3.45 -14.86
CA CYS A 110 -2.58 2.84 -15.69
C CYS A 110 -2.85 1.34 -15.86
N GLU A 111 -2.69 0.81 -17.08
CA GLU A 111 -2.79 -0.62 -17.38
C GLU A 111 -1.88 -1.45 -16.45
N GLY A 112 -0.66 -0.96 -16.20
CA GLY A 112 0.28 -1.51 -15.24
C GLY A 112 0.84 -2.87 -15.65
N ARG A 113 1.52 -2.88 -16.80
CA ARG A 113 2.30 -4.00 -17.31
C ARG A 113 3.65 -4.12 -16.57
N PRO A 114 4.29 -5.31 -16.59
CA PRO A 114 3.87 -6.54 -17.25
C PRO A 114 2.75 -7.28 -16.49
N ALA A 115 1.98 -8.06 -17.24
CA ALA A 115 1.04 -9.03 -16.67
C ALA A 115 1.78 -10.06 -15.81
N ARG A 116 1.14 -10.49 -14.72
CA ARG A 116 1.69 -11.52 -13.81
C ARG A 116 0.66 -12.62 -13.58
N LYS A 117 1.09 -13.77 -13.06
CA LYS A 117 0.20 -14.91 -12.76
C LYS A 117 -1.02 -14.52 -11.90
N GLY A 118 -0.87 -13.55 -11.00
CA GLY A 118 -1.96 -13.06 -10.15
C GLY A 118 -2.89 -12.03 -10.82
N TYR A 119 -2.45 -11.37 -11.89
CA TYR A 119 -3.23 -10.38 -12.64
C TYR A 119 -2.80 -10.40 -14.12
N PRO A 120 -3.36 -11.33 -14.92
CA PRO A 120 -2.89 -11.60 -16.29
C PRO A 120 -3.15 -10.45 -17.27
N HIS A 121 -3.97 -9.47 -16.88
CA HIS A 121 -4.30 -8.31 -17.70
C HIS A 121 -3.64 -7.01 -17.23
N GLY A 122 -2.75 -7.08 -16.23
CA GLY A 122 -2.07 -5.90 -15.67
C GLY A 122 -2.67 -5.44 -14.34
N SER A 123 -1.97 -4.54 -13.65
CA SER A 123 -2.39 -4.10 -12.31
C SER A 123 -3.62 -3.19 -12.35
N GLY A 124 -3.89 -2.50 -13.46
CA GLY A 124 -5.04 -1.60 -13.58
C GLY A 124 -6.38 -2.32 -13.48
N GLU A 125 -6.56 -3.43 -14.21
CA GLU A 125 -7.76 -4.25 -14.10
C GLU A 125 -7.91 -4.85 -12.69
N GLN A 126 -6.81 -5.35 -12.13
CA GLN A 126 -6.81 -5.88 -10.76
C GLN A 126 -7.22 -4.82 -9.73
N LEU A 127 -6.84 -3.55 -9.93
CA LEU A 127 -7.25 -2.46 -9.06
C LEU A 127 -8.77 -2.27 -9.12
N LEU A 128 -9.37 -2.27 -10.32
CA LEU A 128 -10.82 -2.12 -10.47
C LEU A 128 -11.59 -3.28 -9.81
N GLU A 129 -11.11 -4.52 -9.96
CA GLU A 129 -11.69 -5.67 -9.23
C GLU A 129 -11.65 -5.46 -7.72
N LYS A 130 -10.52 -4.96 -7.20
CA LYS A 130 -10.37 -4.65 -5.77
C LYS A 130 -11.27 -3.52 -5.32
N VAL A 131 -11.47 -2.49 -6.14
CA VAL A 131 -12.44 -1.41 -5.87
C VAL A 131 -13.82 -2.04 -5.66
N LEU A 132 -14.27 -2.90 -6.57
CA LEU A 132 -15.58 -3.56 -6.47
C LEU A 132 -15.69 -4.53 -5.30
N ALA A 133 -14.56 -5.09 -4.83
CA ALA A 133 -14.51 -5.95 -3.65
C ALA A 133 -14.59 -5.18 -2.31
N THR A 134 -14.41 -3.84 -2.31
CA THR A 134 -14.60 -3.03 -1.10
C THR A 134 -16.10 -2.86 -0.78
N PRO A 135 -16.47 -2.74 0.51
CA PRO A 135 -17.85 -2.42 0.91
C PRO A 135 -18.39 -1.14 0.24
N GLU A 136 -17.54 -0.14 0.06
CA GLU A 136 -17.84 1.14 -0.56
C GLU A 136 -18.03 1.00 -2.08
N GLY A 137 -17.18 0.21 -2.74
CA GLY A 137 -17.22 0.01 -4.19
C GLY A 137 -18.31 -0.93 -4.68
N MET A 138 -18.87 -1.79 -3.82
CA MET A 138 -19.97 -2.70 -4.19
C MET A 138 -21.18 -1.97 -4.81
N ARG A 139 -21.47 -0.75 -4.35
CA ARG A 139 -22.57 0.11 -4.86
C ARG A 139 -22.24 0.77 -6.20
N LEU A 140 -21.00 0.67 -6.66
CA LEU A 140 -20.51 1.31 -7.88
C LEU A 140 -20.49 0.36 -9.07
N LYS A 141 -20.84 -0.92 -8.89
CA LYS A 141 -20.67 -1.99 -9.90
C LYS A 141 -21.14 -1.60 -11.31
N ASP A 142 -22.34 -1.05 -11.42
CA ASP A 142 -22.94 -0.73 -12.73
C ASP A 142 -22.50 0.62 -13.29
N LYS A 143 -21.79 1.44 -12.50
CA LYS A 143 -21.38 2.80 -12.88
C LYS A 143 -19.89 3.06 -12.79
N LEU A 144 -19.07 2.09 -12.34
CA LEU A 144 -17.63 2.30 -12.12
C LEU A 144 -16.91 2.76 -13.39
N HIS A 145 -17.35 2.27 -14.55
CA HIS A 145 -16.82 2.68 -15.87
C HIS A 145 -17.06 4.16 -16.20
N ASN A 146 -18.01 4.84 -15.55
CA ASN A 146 -18.23 6.28 -15.72
C ASN A 146 -17.19 7.12 -14.97
N TYR A 147 -16.50 6.52 -14.00
CA TYR A 147 -15.51 7.18 -13.15
C TYR A 147 -14.09 6.74 -13.49
N CYS A 148 -13.88 5.49 -13.88
CA CYS A 148 -12.57 4.91 -14.09
C CYS A 148 -12.35 4.52 -15.56
N THR A 149 -11.26 5.01 -16.15
CA THR A 149 -10.81 4.65 -17.51
C THR A 149 -9.42 4.07 -17.44
N ILE A 150 -9.20 2.88 -18.01
CA ILE A 150 -7.85 2.31 -18.14
C ILE A 150 -7.12 3.00 -19.30
N VAL A 151 -5.88 3.43 -19.04
CA VAL A 151 -4.98 4.04 -20.01
C VAL A 151 -3.77 3.13 -20.20
N PRO A 152 -3.37 2.80 -21.44
CA PRO A 152 -2.13 2.06 -21.70
C PRO A 152 -0.94 2.79 -21.07
N ASP A 153 0.04 2.05 -20.54
CA ASP A 153 1.20 2.67 -19.86
C ASP A 153 1.97 3.64 -20.78
N SER A 154 2.01 3.35 -22.09
CA SER A 154 2.59 4.23 -23.11
C SER A 154 1.81 5.51 -23.39
N GLY A 155 0.52 5.55 -23.00
CA GLY A 155 -0.39 6.68 -23.16
C GLY A 155 -0.47 7.60 -21.95
N VAL A 156 0.29 7.35 -20.88
CA VAL A 156 0.24 8.21 -19.68
C VAL A 156 0.56 9.67 -19.99
N SER A 157 1.53 9.92 -20.87
CA SER A 157 1.92 11.30 -21.23
C SER A 157 0.84 12.06 -21.98
N SER A 158 -0.03 11.38 -22.73
CA SER A 158 -1.09 12.05 -23.49
C SER A 158 -2.25 12.50 -22.59
N VAL A 159 -2.47 11.83 -21.46
CA VAL A 159 -3.51 12.20 -20.49
C VAL A 159 -3.00 13.14 -19.39
N MET A 160 -1.67 13.25 -19.19
CA MET A 160 -1.10 14.02 -18.07
C MET A 160 -1.56 15.49 -18.07
N ASN A 161 -1.70 16.13 -19.23
CA ASN A 161 -2.16 17.52 -19.34
C ASN A 161 -3.63 17.73 -18.86
N SER A 162 -4.39 16.64 -18.69
CA SER A 162 -5.78 16.66 -18.22
C SER A 162 -5.94 16.17 -16.78
N VAL A 163 -4.84 15.78 -16.13
CA VAL A 163 -4.80 15.24 -14.78
C VAL A 163 -4.40 16.34 -13.81
N ASP A 164 -5.15 16.49 -12.72
CA ASP A 164 -4.85 17.47 -11.66
C ASP A 164 -3.70 17.01 -10.77
N PHE A 165 -3.65 15.71 -10.44
CA PHE A 165 -2.56 15.10 -9.69
C PHE A 165 -2.55 13.57 -9.84
N VAL A 166 -1.43 12.97 -9.41
CA VAL A 166 -1.20 11.52 -9.47
C VAL A 166 -1.30 10.93 -8.06
N ILE A 167 -2.00 9.80 -7.94
CA ILE A 167 -1.99 8.96 -6.73
C ILE A 167 -1.35 7.61 -7.09
N MET A 168 -0.39 7.17 -6.28
CA MET A 168 0.17 5.83 -6.40
C MET A 168 0.41 5.22 -5.02
N GLY A 169 0.47 3.89 -4.99
CA GLY A 169 0.93 3.19 -3.81
C GLY A 169 2.46 3.19 -3.74
N ALA A 170 2.99 2.75 -2.61
CA ALA A 170 4.39 2.42 -2.46
C ALA A 170 4.52 1.03 -1.83
N TYR A 171 5.46 0.22 -2.32
CA TYR A 171 5.85 -1.01 -1.63
C TYR A 171 6.78 -0.72 -0.46
N CYS A 172 7.65 0.28 -0.64
CA CYS A 172 8.59 0.74 0.38
C CYS A 172 8.89 2.21 0.16
N VAL A 173 9.21 2.90 1.25
CA VAL A 173 9.72 4.27 1.26
C VAL A 173 11.16 4.22 1.78
N THR A 174 12.10 4.73 0.99
CA THR A 174 13.52 4.76 1.35
C THR A 174 13.79 5.88 2.36
N GLU A 175 14.97 5.85 2.99
CA GLU A 175 15.33 6.81 4.05
C GLU A 175 15.39 8.27 3.58
N HIS A 176 15.67 8.49 2.29
CA HIS A 176 15.65 9.82 1.68
C HIS A 176 14.27 10.23 1.16
N GLY A 177 13.22 9.45 1.47
CA GLY A 177 11.84 9.69 1.03
C GLY A 177 11.53 9.23 -0.40
N GLY A 178 12.44 8.48 -1.04
CA GLY A 178 12.20 7.89 -2.36
C GLY A 178 11.19 6.74 -2.27
N LEU A 179 10.46 6.50 -3.36
CA LEU A 179 9.43 5.46 -3.42
C LEU A 179 9.92 4.27 -4.23
N VAL A 180 9.78 3.07 -3.67
CA VAL A 180 9.95 1.81 -4.40
C VAL A 180 8.56 1.30 -4.77
N HIS A 181 8.31 1.18 -6.07
CA HIS A 181 7.04 0.67 -6.58
C HIS A 181 7.22 -0.12 -7.89
N SER A 182 6.10 -0.43 -8.54
CA SER A 182 6.05 -1.16 -9.81
C SER A 182 6.80 -0.44 -10.93
N THR A 183 7.19 -1.20 -11.96
CA THR A 183 7.75 -0.65 -13.20
C THR A 183 6.81 0.42 -13.77
N GLY A 184 7.38 1.53 -14.24
CA GLY A 184 6.63 2.69 -14.76
C GLY A 184 6.44 3.81 -13.74
N SER A 185 6.47 3.54 -12.43
CA SER A 185 6.30 4.56 -11.38
C SER A 185 7.23 5.76 -11.52
N LEU A 186 8.53 5.54 -11.77
CA LEU A 186 9.50 6.63 -12.00
C LEU A 186 9.18 7.43 -13.28
N GLN A 187 8.76 6.76 -14.36
CA GLN A 187 8.40 7.44 -15.61
C GLN A 187 7.20 8.35 -15.40
N ILE A 188 6.18 7.88 -14.68
CA ILE A 188 5.02 8.68 -14.30
C ILE A 188 5.45 9.88 -13.46
N ALA A 189 6.32 9.68 -12.47
CA ALA A 189 6.82 10.76 -11.61
C ALA A 189 7.58 11.83 -12.41
N ILE A 190 8.39 11.44 -13.40
CA ILE A 190 9.11 12.37 -14.28
C ILE A 190 8.14 13.17 -15.16
N VAL A 191 7.08 12.53 -15.67
CA VAL A 191 6.09 13.17 -16.55
C VAL A 191 5.15 14.08 -15.76
N ALA A 192 4.96 13.83 -14.47
CA ALA A 192 4.14 14.65 -13.57
C ALA A 192 4.89 15.88 -13.00
N ALA A 193 6.22 15.92 -13.11
CA ALA A 193 7.07 17.00 -12.61
C ALA A 193 7.20 18.15 -13.62
#